data_AF-A0A061IN73-F1
#
_entry.id   AF-A0A061IN73-F1
#
_cell.length_a   1.000
_cell.length_b   1.000
_cell.length_c   1.000
_cell.angle_alpha   90.00
_cell.angle_beta   90.00
_cell.angle_gamma   90.00
#
_symmetry.space_group_name_H-M   'P 1'
#
loop_
_entity.id
_entity.type
_entity.pdbx_description
1 polymer ?
#
loop_
_entity_poly.entity_id
_entity_poly.type
_entity_poly.pdbx_seq_one_letter_code
_entity_poly.pdbx_strand_id
1 'polypeptide(L)'
;MFRSRSKLPTSSHISSYDTYYQPRALEKHADSILALASVFWSISYYSSPFAIFYLYRKGYLSLSKVVPFSHYAGTLLLLLAGVACLRGIGRWTNPQYRQFITILEATHRNQSVENKRQLANYNFDFRSWPVDFHWEEPSSRKGSRGGPSRRGVALLRPEPLHRGTADTFLNRVKKLPCQITSYLVAHTLGRRMLYPGSVYLLQKALMPVLLQGQARLVEECNGRRAKLLACDGNEIDTMFVDRRGTAEPQGQKLVICCEGNAGFYEVGCVSTPLEAGYSVLGWNHPGFAGSTGVPFPQNEANAMDVVVQFAIHRLGFQPQDIVIYAWSIGGFTATWAAMFQGPVLLIRRTKDEIITTTVPEDIMSNRGNDLLLKLLQFRYPRVMVEEGLRASIRKGKKLLP
;
A
#
# COMPACT_ATOMS: atom_id res chain seq x y z
N MET A 1 1.18 -7.54 16.55
CA MET A 1 1.37 -8.96 16.91
C MET A 1 2.87 -9.22 16.87
N PHE A 2 3.46 -9.80 17.92
CA PHE A 2 4.89 -10.10 17.95
C PHE A 2 5.07 -11.61 17.68
N ARG A 3 5.91 -12.00 16.71
CA ARG A 3 6.32 -13.39 16.47
C ARG A 3 7.84 -13.43 16.34
N SER A 4 8.53 -14.09 17.26
CA SER A 4 9.95 -14.40 17.16
C SER A 4 10.16 -15.54 16.17
N ARG A 5 11.32 -15.60 15.51
CA ARG A 5 11.91 -16.80 14.92
C ARG A 5 13.36 -16.87 15.39
N SER A 6 13.80 -17.99 15.95
CA SER A 6 15.22 -18.25 16.17
C SER A 6 15.58 -19.64 15.65
N LYS A 7 16.51 -19.70 14.69
CA LYS A 7 17.29 -20.91 14.41
C LYS A 7 18.66 -20.73 15.05
N LEU A 8 18.91 -21.43 16.16
CA LEU A 8 20.27 -21.72 16.63
C LEU A 8 20.63 -23.14 16.14
N PRO A 9 21.87 -23.38 15.67
CA PRO A 9 22.26 -24.69 15.18
C PRO A 9 22.77 -25.55 16.33
N THR A 10 21.94 -26.44 16.88
CA THR A 10 22.43 -27.62 17.64
C THR A 10 21.38 -28.74 17.66
N SER A 11 21.90 -29.95 17.54
CA SER A 11 21.29 -31.29 17.40
C SER A 11 19.86 -31.56 17.90
N SER A 12 19.17 -32.36 17.08
CA SER A 12 18.11 -33.35 17.36
C SER A 12 16.82 -32.88 18.06
N HIS A 13 15.72 -32.92 17.28
CA HIS A 13 14.31 -32.89 17.70
C HIS A 13 13.83 -31.65 18.47
N ILE A 14 13.73 -30.51 17.79
CA ILE A 14 12.91 -29.37 18.23
C ILE A 14 11.75 -29.23 17.24
N SER A 15 10.52 -29.39 17.71
CA SER A 15 9.33 -29.23 16.88
C SER A 15 9.23 -27.76 16.41
N SER A 16 8.69 -27.53 15.21
CA SER A 16 8.53 -26.20 14.61
C SER A 16 7.77 -25.17 15.47
N TYR A 17 7.14 -25.61 16.58
CA TYR A 17 6.41 -24.77 17.52
C TYR A 17 7.30 -23.95 18.48
N ASP A 18 8.53 -24.37 18.77
CA ASP A 18 9.44 -23.66 19.71
C ASP A 18 10.07 -22.39 19.11
N THR A 19 9.85 -22.16 17.82
CA THR A 19 10.44 -21.02 17.11
C THR A 19 9.62 -19.74 17.27
N TYR A 20 8.34 -19.84 17.66
CA TYR A 20 7.38 -18.72 17.70
C TYR A 20 7.37 -17.99 19.04
N TYR A 21 7.18 -16.66 19.02
CA TYR A 21 6.98 -15.90 20.28
C TYR A 21 5.78 -16.42 21.04
N GLN A 22 5.99 -16.78 22.31
CA GLN A 22 4.93 -17.20 23.21
C GLN A 22 4.62 -16.08 24.22
N PRO A 23 3.54 -15.32 24.03
CA PRO A 23 3.12 -14.34 25.03
C PRO A 23 2.73 -15.08 26.32
N ARG A 24 3.17 -14.55 27.46
CA ARG A 24 2.75 -15.07 28.77
C ARG A 24 1.27 -14.81 29.00
N ALA A 25 0.67 -15.53 29.95
CA ALA A 25 -0.75 -15.42 30.27
C ALA A 25 -1.20 -13.96 30.48
N LEU A 26 -0.45 -13.16 31.24
CA LEU A 26 -0.75 -11.74 31.47
C LEU A 26 -0.85 -10.94 30.17
N GLU A 27 0.13 -11.09 29.27
CA GLU A 27 0.13 -10.42 27.96
C GLU A 27 -1.03 -10.89 27.09
N LYS A 28 -1.31 -12.20 27.05
CA LYS A 28 -2.39 -12.78 26.24
C LYS A 28 -3.77 -12.23 26.62
N HIS A 29 -4.04 -12.08 27.92
CA HIS A 29 -5.30 -11.50 28.40
C HIS A 29 -5.38 -10.00 28.08
N ALA A 30 -4.30 -9.26 28.32
CA ALA A 30 -4.26 -7.83 28.02
C ALA A 30 -4.41 -7.54 26.51
N ASP A 31 -3.75 -8.32 25.65
CA ASP A 31 -3.88 -8.20 24.20
C ASP A 31 -5.30 -8.53 23.72
N SER A 32 -5.97 -9.51 24.33
CA SER A 32 -7.38 -9.83 24.01
C SER A 32 -8.31 -8.66 24.31
N ILE A 33 -8.15 -8.01 25.47
CA ILE A 33 -8.97 -6.85 25.87
C ILE A 33 -8.71 -5.66 24.95
N LEU A 34 -7.44 -5.35 24.65
CA LEU A 34 -7.09 -4.25 23.74
C LEU A 34 -7.53 -4.54 22.29
N ALA A 35 -7.49 -5.81 21.87
CA ALA A 35 -8.00 -6.23 20.57
C ALA A 35 -9.52 -6.01 20.48
N LEU A 36 -10.27 -6.31 21.54
CA LEU A 36 -11.70 -6.03 21.61
C LEU A 36 -11.99 -4.53 21.60
N ALA A 37 -11.28 -3.75 22.42
CA ALA A 37 -11.42 -2.30 22.48
C ALA A 37 -11.15 -1.64 21.11
N SER A 38 -10.14 -2.10 20.37
CA SER A 38 -9.85 -1.59 19.02
C SER A 38 -10.92 -1.96 17.98
N VAL A 39 -11.61 -3.10 18.13
CA VAL A 39 -12.79 -3.42 17.30
C VAL A 39 -13.92 -2.42 17.60
N PHE A 40 -14.26 -2.22 18.88
CA PHE A 40 -15.30 -1.27 19.27
C PHE A 40 -14.98 0.17 18.85
N TRP A 41 -13.72 0.59 18.98
CA TRP A 41 -13.26 1.89 18.49
C TRP A 41 -13.52 2.03 16.99
N SER A 42 -13.22 0.99 16.22
CA SER A 42 -13.41 1.00 14.78
C SER A 42 -14.89 1.03 14.40
N ILE A 43 -15.71 0.18 15.03
CA ILE A 43 -17.18 0.21 14.83
C ILE A 43 -17.73 1.60 15.16
N SER A 44 -17.32 2.17 16.29
CA SER A 44 -17.74 3.51 16.73
C SER A 44 -17.30 4.59 15.74
N TYR A 45 -16.08 4.51 15.22
CA TYR A 45 -15.57 5.43 14.22
C TYR A 45 -16.41 5.39 12.93
N TYR A 46 -16.74 4.19 12.43
CA TYR A 46 -17.54 4.03 11.21
C TYR A 46 -19.02 4.37 11.42
N SER A 47 -19.58 4.12 12.60
CA SER A 47 -20.98 4.44 12.95
C SER A 47 -21.17 5.88 13.46
N SER A 48 -20.09 6.60 13.77
CA SER A 48 -20.12 7.92 14.40
C SER A 48 -21.02 8.95 13.72
N PRO A 49 -21.11 9.06 12.38
CA PRO A 49 -22.00 10.06 11.76
C PRO A 49 -23.48 9.77 12.08
N PHE A 50 -23.87 8.50 12.05
CA PHE A 50 -25.23 8.06 12.38
C PHE A 50 -25.49 8.18 13.88
N ALA A 51 -24.51 7.82 14.71
CA ALA A 51 -24.60 7.93 16.16
C ALA A 51 -24.76 9.39 16.60
N ILE A 52 -23.96 10.32 16.07
CA ILE A 52 -24.04 11.75 16.37
C ILE A 52 -25.40 12.31 15.93
N PHE A 53 -25.88 11.97 14.73
CA PHE A 53 -27.20 12.40 14.26
C PHE A 53 -28.33 11.89 15.17
N TYR A 54 -28.26 10.63 15.61
CA TYR A 54 -29.20 10.05 16.56
C TYR A 54 -29.17 10.76 17.93
N LEU A 55 -27.96 10.99 18.47
CA LEU A 55 -27.76 11.67 19.75
C LEU A 55 -28.27 13.12 19.71
N TYR A 56 -28.04 13.82 18.59
CA TYR A 56 -28.58 15.16 18.35
C TYR A 56 -30.11 15.15 18.34
N ARG A 57 -30.73 14.27 17.53
CA ARG A 57 -32.20 14.17 17.41
C ARG A 57 -32.89 13.84 18.74
N LYS A 58 -32.22 13.08 19.61
CA LYS A 58 -32.74 12.70 20.93
C LYS A 58 -32.36 13.68 22.05
N GLY A 59 -31.65 14.76 21.74
CA GLY A 59 -31.24 15.76 22.73
C GLY A 59 -30.30 15.19 23.81
N TYR A 60 -29.43 14.26 23.43
CA TYR A 60 -28.38 13.72 24.33
C TYR A 60 -27.13 14.61 24.40
N LEU A 61 -27.02 15.61 23.52
CA LEU A 61 -25.90 16.57 23.49
C LEU A 61 -26.06 17.73 24.49
N SER A 62 -26.93 17.62 25.49
CA SER A 62 -27.07 18.61 26.57
C SER A 62 -25.95 18.45 27.61
N LEU A 63 -25.44 19.56 28.14
CA LEU A 63 -24.36 19.59 29.16
C LEU A 63 -24.60 18.60 30.32
N SER A 64 -25.83 18.53 30.83
CA SER A 64 -26.24 17.64 31.91
C SER A 64 -26.05 16.14 31.62
N LYS A 65 -26.08 15.73 30.35
CA LYS A 65 -25.95 14.33 29.92
C LYS A 65 -24.55 14.02 29.39
N VAL A 66 -23.86 15.01 28.84
CA VAL A 66 -22.48 14.89 28.36
C VAL A 66 -21.50 14.71 29.52
N VAL A 67 -21.71 15.38 30.65
CA VAL A 67 -20.80 15.27 31.81
C VAL A 67 -20.72 13.83 32.35
N PRO A 68 -21.83 13.14 32.68
CA PRO A 68 -21.77 11.72 33.07
C PRO A 68 -21.12 10.82 32.02
N PHE A 69 -21.42 11.05 30.73
CA PHE A 69 -20.80 10.29 29.63
C PHE A 69 -19.28 10.48 29.60
N SER A 70 -18.80 11.70 29.84
CA SER A 70 -17.37 12.00 29.92
C SER A 70 -16.67 11.27 31.07
N HIS A 71 -17.35 11.11 32.21
CA HIS A 71 -16.81 10.33 33.33
C HIS A 71 -16.70 8.85 32.98
N TYR A 72 -17.72 8.25 32.35
CA TYR A 72 -17.65 6.86 31.89
C TYR A 72 -16.56 6.65 30.83
N ALA A 73 -16.41 7.59 29.89
CA ALA A 73 -15.35 7.55 28.90
C ALA A 73 -13.96 7.67 29.55
N GLY A 74 -13.81 8.58 30.52
CA GLY A 74 -12.58 8.78 31.27
C GLY A 74 -12.17 7.55 32.09
N THR A 75 -13.12 6.92 32.80
CA THR A 75 -12.85 5.68 33.55
C THR A 75 -12.50 4.53 32.62
N LEU A 76 -13.18 4.38 31.48
CA LEU A 76 -12.83 3.38 30.47
C LEU A 76 -11.40 3.60 29.92
N LEU A 77 -11.03 4.84 29.60
CA LEU A 77 -9.67 5.16 29.14
C LEU A 77 -8.61 4.83 30.19
N LEU A 78 -8.88 5.12 31.46
CA LEU A 78 -7.99 4.79 32.57
C LEU A 78 -7.83 3.27 32.75
N LEU A 79 -8.92 2.51 32.63
CA LEU A 79 -8.88 1.04 32.64
C LEU A 79 -8.06 0.49 31.47
N LEU A 80 -8.28 1.00 30.24
CA LEU A 80 -7.52 0.59 29.07
C LEU A 80 -6.02 0.94 29.20
N ALA A 81 -5.70 2.08 29.81
CA ALA A 81 -4.31 2.45 30.13
C ALA A 81 -3.69 1.46 31.12
N GLY A 82 -4.43 1.08 32.18
CA GLY A 82 -4.01 0.02 33.11
C GLY A 82 -3.73 -1.32 32.42
N VAL A 83 -4.62 -1.75 31.51
CA VAL A 83 -4.42 -2.96 30.69
C VAL A 83 -3.19 -2.85 29.80
N ALA A 84 -2.93 -1.68 29.21
CA ALA A 84 -1.72 -1.44 28.42
C ALA A 84 -0.44 -1.54 29.27
N CYS A 85 -0.46 -1.06 30.52
CA CYS A 85 0.63 -1.22 31.47
C CYS A 85 0.86 -2.70 31.83
N LEU A 86 -0.21 -3.47 32.10
CA LEU A 86 -0.12 -4.90 32.35
C LEU A 86 0.50 -5.65 31.17
N ARG A 87 0.11 -5.30 29.93
CA ARG A 87 0.77 -5.81 28.72
C ARG A 87 2.26 -5.48 28.69
N GLY A 88 2.61 -4.25 29.04
CA GLY A 88 4.01 -3.79 29.12
C GLY A 88 4.83 -4.63 30.11
N ILE A 89 4.29 -4.89 31.31
CA ILE A 89 4.92 -5.75 32.32
C ILE A 89 5.07 -7.19 31.79
N GLY A 90 4.03 -7.73 31.13
CA GLY A 90 4.08 -9.06 30.52
C GLY A 90 5.22 -9.20 29.52
N ARG A 91 5.40 -8.20 28.66
CA ARG A 91 6.49 -8.12 27.68
C ARG A 91 7.86 -7.93 28.33
N TRP A 92 7.96 -7.05 29.33
CA TRP A 92 9.21 -6.79 30.05
C TRP A 92 9.76 -8.04 30.75
N THR A 93 8.88 -8.87 31.30
CA THR A 93 9.29 -10.12 31.96
C THR A 93 9.65 -11.24 30.99
N ASN A 94 9.38 -11.09 29.69
CA ASN A 94 9.65 -12.11 28.67
C ASN A 94 11.05 -11.94 28.07
N PRO A 95 11.97 -12.92 28.22
CA PRO A 95 13.33 -12.82 27.70
C PRO A 95 13.39 -12.70 26.17
N GLN A 96 12.48 -13.37 25.43
CA GLN A 96 12.42 -13.28 23.96
C GLN A 96 12.08 -11.85 23.51
N TYR A 97 11.17 -11.18 24.21
CA TYR A 97 10.79 -9.80 23.91
C TYR A 97 11.93 -8.82 24.23
N ARG A 98 12.65 -9.03 25.35
CA ARG A 98 13.82 -8.23 25.73
C ARG A 98 14.96 -8.34 24.70
N GLN A 99 15.20 -9.54 24.17
CA GLN A 99 16.17 -9.71 23.09
C GLN A 99 15.76 -8.93 21.84
N PHE A 100 14.50 -9.08 21.43
CA PHE A 100 13.96 -8.35 20.29
C PHE A 100 14.07 -6.83 20.44
N ILE A 101 13.64 -6.26 21.58
CA ILE A 101 13.67 -4.80 21.76
C ILE A 101 15.10 -4.27 21.73
N THR A 102 16.06 -5.05 22.25
CA THR A 102 17.49 -4.70 22.20
C THR A 102 17.99 -4.68 20.75
N ILE A 103 17.64 -5.69 19.94
CA ILE A 103 17.99 -5.73 18.51
C ILE A 103 17.32 -4.58 17.75
N LEU A 104 16.05 -4.30 18.03
CA LEU A 104 15.30 -3.22 17.40
C LEU A 104 15.94 -1.86 17.70
N GLU A 105 16.24 -1.57 18.97
CA GLU A 105 16.92 -0.35 19.37
C GLU A 105 18.33 -0.25 18.77
N ALA A 106 19.09 -1.34 18.76
CA ALA A 106 20.40 -1.39 18.12
C ALA A 106 20.31 -1.10 16.61
N THR A 107 19.26 -1.60 15.94
CA THR A 107 19.00 -1.34 14.52
C THR A 107 18.63 0.12 14.25
N HIS A 108 17.84 0.74 15.14
CA HIS A 108 17.53 2.16 15.05
C HIS A 108 18.75 3.07 15.26
N ARG A 109 19.66 2.68 16.16
CA ARG A 109 20.91 3.41 16.40
C ARG A 109 21.92 3.20 15.26
N ASN A 110 22.00 1.97 14.75
CA ASN A 110 22.93 1.59 13.70
C ASN A 110 22.27 0.61 12.72
N GLN A 111 21.98 1.08 11.50
CA GLN A 111 21.33 0.32 10.43
C GLN A 111 22.29 -0.68 9.74
N SER A 112 22.98 -1.50 10.53
CA SER A 112 23.85 -2.54 9.99
C SER A 112 23.03 -3.64 9.29
N VAL A 113 23.61 -4.24 8.25
CA VAL A 113 22.97 -5.35 7.51
C VAL A 113 22.71 -6.55 8.42
N GLU A 114 23.62 -6.82 9.36
CA GLU A 114 23.49 -7.93 10.31
C GLU A 114 22.34 -7.70 11.30
N ASN A 115 22.21 -6.50 11.86
CA ASN A 115 21.10 -6.15 12.75
C ASN A 115 19.76 -6.29 12.03
N LYS A 116 19.67 -5.82 10.77
CA LYS A 116 18.47 -5.97 9.94
C LYS A 116 18.16 -7.45 9.65
N ARG A 117 19.18 -8.28 9.40
CA ARG A 117 19.00 -9.72 9.20
C ARG A 117 18.45 -10.41 10.44
N GLN A 118 18.95 -10.04 11.62
CA GLN A 118 18.41 -10.56 12.88
C GLN A 118 16.99 -10.06 13.14
N LEU A 119 16.73 -8.78 12.87
CA LEU A 119 15.41 -8.17 13.02
C LEU A 119 14.37 -8.80 12.09
N ALA A 120 14.76 -9.23 10.88
CA ALA A 120 13.90 -9.90 9.92
C ALA A 120 13.42 -11.29 10.39
N ASN A 121 14.07 -11.87 11.40
CA ASN A 121 13.57 -13.09 12.03
C ASN A 121 12.36 -12.81 12.95
N TYR A 122 12.12 -11.55 13.32
CA TYR A 122 10.97 -11.16 14.12
C TYR A 122 9.88 -10.55 13.22
N ASN A 123 8.65 -10.96 13.45
CA ASN A 123 7.46 -10.27 12.98
C ASN A 123 6.98 -9.32 14.07
N PHE A 124 6.84 -8.05 13.74
CA PHE A 124 6.41 -7.00 14.65
C PHE A 124 5.69 -5.89 13.87
N ASP A 125 5.24 -4.86 14.58
CA ASP A 125 4.52 -3.74 13.95
C ASP A 125 5.40 -3.06 12.90
N PHE A 126 4.88 -2.95 11.68
CA PHE A 126 5.58 -2.35 10.56
C PHE A 126 6.03 -0.92 10.86
N ARG A 127 5.30 -0.18 11.70
CA ARG A 127 5.70 1.18 12.11
C ARG A 127 7.09 1.23 12.73
N SER A 128 7.47 0.19 13.48
CA SER A 128 8.79 0.11 14.10
C SER A 128 9.87 -0.41 13.16
N TRP A 129 9.51 -0.91 11.97
CA TRP A 129 10.49 -1.41 11.01
C TRP A 129 11.33 -0.24 10.47
N PRO A 130 12.67 -0.35 10.41
CA PRO A 130 13.53 0.73 9.92
C PRO A 130 13.33 0.96 8.41
N VAL A 131 13.42 2.20 7.95
CA VAL A 131 13.34 2.50 6.51
C VAL A 131 14.52 1.83 5.78
N ASP A 132 14.24 1.20 4.64
CA ASP A 132 15.20 0.51 3.79
C ASP A 132 15.61 1.31 2.56
N PHE A 133 14.73 2.19 2.09
CA PHE A 133 14.98 3.04 0.94
C PHE A 133 14.16 4.34 1.01
N HIS A 134 14.81 5.47 0.75
CA HIS A 134 14.15 6.77 0.60
C HIS A 134 14.06 7.19 -0.86
N TRP A 135 12.94 7.81 -1.24
CA TRP A 135 12.74 8.38 -2.58
C TRP A 135 13.82 9.43 -2.99
N GLU A 136 14.53 10.02 -2.02
CA GLU A 136 15.61 10.98 -2.30
C GLU A 136 16.98 10.33 -2.55
N GLU A 137 17.17 9.05 -2.18
CA GLU A 137 18.47 8.37 -2.29
C GLU A 137 19.10 8.49 -3.69
N PRO A 138 18.36 8.31 -4.81
CA PRO A 138 18.93 8.44 -6.16
C PRO A 138 19.44 9.84 -6.49
N SER A 139 18.89 10.88 -5.85
CA SER A 139 19.24 12.29 -6.09
C SER A 139 20.54 12.72 -5.40
N SER A 140 20.96 12.01 -4.36
CA SER A 140 22.20 12.28 -3.62
C SER A 140 23.47 11.92 -4.42
N ARG A 141 23.34 11.04 -5.43
CA ARG A 141 24.43 10.70 -6.35
C ARG A 141 24.53 11.76 -7.44
N LYS A 142 25.59 12.58 -7.40
CA LYS A 142 25.95 13.72 -8.28
C LYS A 142 25.94 13.50 -9.82
N GLY A 143 25.36 12.44 -10.37
CA GLY A 143 25.55 12.03 -11.78
C GLY A 143 24.32 11.67 -12.62
N SER A 144 23.09 11.55 -12.09
CA SER A 144 21.94 11.09 -12.90
C SER A 144 21.23 12.23 -13.63
N ARG A 145 21.74 12.58 -14.82
CA ARG A 145 20.97 13.33 -15.82
C ARG A 145 19.90 12.39 -16.41
N GLY A 146 18.70 12.35 -15.83
CA GLY A 146 17.53 11.73 -16.50
C GLY A 146 16.50 10.96 -15.65
N GLY A 147 16.50 11.05 -14.32
CA GLY A 147 15.49 10.41 -13.47
C GLY A 147 14.30 11.32 -13.09
N PRO A 148 13.17 10.77 -12.56
CA PRO A 148 12.00 11.54 -12.15
C PRO A 148 12.37 12.67 -11.19
N SER A 149 11.71 13.81 -11.39
CA SER A 149 12.05 15.16 -10.93
C SER A 149 12.33 15.33 -9.42
N ARG A 150 13.24 16.27 -9.10
CA ARG A 150 13.60 16.88 -7.80
C ARG A 150 12.43 17.42 -6.94
N ARG A 151 11.19 17.25 -7.38
CA ARG A 151 9.95 17.67 -6.74
C ARG A 151 9.00 16.51 -6.96
N GLY A 152 8.45 15.95 -5.89
CA GLY A 152 7.61 14.76 -5.90
C GLY A 152 6.56 14.73 -7.01
N VAL A 153 6.01 13.54 -7.25
CA VAL A 153 5.14 13.27 -8.39
C VAL A 153 3.96 14.24 -8.40
N ALA A 154 3.73 14.98 -9.49
CA ALA A 154 2.55 15.82 -9.65
C ALA A 154 1.58 15.14 -10.63
N LEU A 155 0.67 14.32 -10.11
CA LEU A 155 -0.32 13.59 -10.91
C LEU A 155 -1.43 14.51 -11.43
N LEU A 156 -1.81 15.50 -10.62
CA LEU A 156 -2.85 16.47 -10.92
C LEU A 156 -2.19 17.84 -11.03
N ARG A 157 -1.71 18.20 -12.24
CA ARG A 157 -1.69 19.62 -12.56
C ARG A 157 -3.16 20.05 -12.56
N PRO A 158 -3.57 21.08 -11.81
CA PRO A 158 -4.91 21.61 -11.97
C PRO A 158 -5.11 21.89 -13.45
N GLU A 159 -6.24 21.44 -14.02
CA GLU A 159 -6.60 21.81 -15.38
C GLU A 159 -6.43 23.33 -15.50
N PRO A 160 -5.79 23.84 -16.58
CA PRO A 160 -5.83 25.26 -16.83
C PRO A 160 -7.30 25.66 -16.86
N LEU A 161 -7.71 26.52 -15.92
CA LEU A 161 -9.07 27.04 -15.88
C LEU A 161 -9.42 27.49 -17.30
N HIS A 162 -10.44 26.86 -17.89
CA HIS A 162 -10.98 27.31 -19.16
C HIS A 162 -11.37 28.77 -18.98
N ARG A 163 -10.57 29.64 -19.58
CA ARG A 163 -10.68 31.10 -19.50
C ARG A 163 -11.86 31.51 -20.36
N GLY A 164 -13.08 31.29 -19.87
CA GLY A 164 -14.25 31.43 -20.74
C GLY A 164 -15.59 31.07 -20.10
N THR A 165 -15.91 31.62 -18.93
CA THR A 165 -17.27 32.10 -18.60
C THR A 165 -17.18 32.87 -17.29
N ALA A 166 -17.95 33.95 -17.16
CA ALA A 166 -18.01 34.76 -15.94
C ALA A 166 -18.43 33.88 -14.74
N ASP A 167 -17.44 33.38 -14.00
CA ASP A 167 -17.63 32.56 -12.81
C ASP A 167 -17.94 33.52 -11.65
N THR A 168 -19.13 34.11 -11.70
CA THR A 168 -19.62 35.10 -10.73
C THR A 168 -19.55 34.49 -9.33
N PHE A 169 -19.07 35.25 -8.34
CA PHE A 169 -18.96 34.83 -6.93
C PHE A 169 -20.21 34.09 -6.42
N LEU A 170 -21.41 34.51 -6.83
CA LEU A 170 -22.70 33.87 -6.55
C LEU A 170 -22.80 32.41 -7.05
N ASN A 171 -22.26 32.08 -8.22
CA ASN A 171 -22.23 30.71 -8.74
C ASN A 171 -21.25 29.84 -7.96
N ARG A 172 -20.13 30.40 -7.47
CA ARG A 172 -19.19 29.70 -6.60
C ARG A 172 -19.81 29.41 -5.23
N VAL A 173 -20.53 30.36 -4.65
CA VAL A 173 -21.27 30.17 -3.38
C VAL A 173 -22.41 29.15 -3.53
N LYS A 174 -23.16 29.19 -4.64
CA LYS A 174 -24.22 28.20 -4.92
C LYS A 174 -23.69 26.77 -5.08
N LYS A 175 -22.48 26.60 -5.63
CA LYS A 175 -21.84 25.27 -5.79
C LYS A 175 -21.15 24.77 -4.52
N LEU A 176 -20.89 25.65 -3.55
CA LEU A 176 -20.12 25.32 -2.34
C LEU A 176 -20.73 24.17 -1.52
N PRO A 177 -22.05 24.11 -1.26
CA PRO A 177 -22.65 22.99 -0.51
C PRO A 177 -22.48 21.65 -1.22
N CYS A 178 -22.63 21.64 -2.55
CA CYS A 178 -22.42 20.45 -3.36
C CYS A 178 -20.95 20.02 -3.31
N GLN A 179 -20.01 20.96 -3.46
CA GLN A 179 -18.57 20.67 -3.38
C GLN A 179 -18.15 20.11 -2.01
N ILE A 180 -18.66 20.70 -0.92
CA ILE A 180 -18.43 20.18 0.43
C ILE A 180 -19.00 18.77 0.57
N THR A 181 -20.23 18.54 0.09
CA THR A 181 -20.87 17.23 0.14
C THR A 181 -20.08 16.20 -0.67
N SER A 182 -19.68 16.52 -1.90
CA SER A 182 -18.84 15.67 -2.74
C SER A 182 -17.50 15.37 -2.09
N TYR A 183 -16.85 16.38 -1.48
CA TYR A 183 -15.60 16.21 -0.74
C TYR A 183 -15.79 15.24 0.43
N LEU A 184 -16.83 15.44 1.25
CA LEU A 184 -17.13 14.57 2.38
C LEU A 184 -17.41 13.14 1.92
N VAL A 185 -18.24 12.96 0.89
CA VAL A 185 -18.55 11.64 0.33
C VAL A 185 -17.28 10.96 -0.20
N ALA A 186 -16.45 11.68 -0.98
CA ALA A 186 -15.21 11.13 -1.51
C ALA A 186 -14.22 10.73 -0.40
N HIS A 187 -14.05 11.58 0.62
CA HIS A 187 -13.08 11.37 1.70
C HIS A 187 -13.55 10.37 2.77
N THR A 188 -14.84 10.00 2.80
CA THR A 188 -15.39 9.07 3.79
C THR A 188 -15.87 7.76 3.17
N LEU A 189 -16.95 7.78 2.40
CA LEU A 189 -17.60 6.59 1.86
C LEU A 189 -16.98 6.16 0.53
N GLY A 190 -16.84 7.09 -0.42
CA GLY A 190 -16.41 6.83 -1.79
C GLY A 190 -15.04 6.14 -1.85
N ARG A 191 -14.03 6.70 -1.17
CA ARG A 191 -12.69 6.08 -1.09
C ARG A 191 -12.73 4.68 -0.50
N ARG A 192 -13.51 4.44 0.56
CA ARG A 192 -13.59 3.14 1.24
C ARG A 192 -14.30 2.09 0.38
N MET A 193 -15.28 2.49 -0.42
CA MET A 193 -15.92 1.60 -1.39
C MET A 193 -15.00 1.32 -2.58
N LEU A 194 -14.21 2.32 -3.00
CA LEU A 194 -13.26 2.15 -4.09
C LEU A 194 -12.07 1.28 -3.70
N TYR A 195 -11.54 1.46 -2.49
CA TYR A 195 -10.43 0.70 -1.89
C TYR A 195 -10.84 0.04 -0.56
N PRO A 196 -11.68 -1.01 -0.59
CA PRO A 196 -12.11 -1.71 0.62
C PRO A 196 -10.93 -2.31 1.39
N GLY A 197 -9.83 -2.68 0.72
CA GLY A 197 -8.61 -3.15 1.40
C GLY A 197 -7.96 -2.13 2.33
N SER A 198 -8.28 -0.83 2.22
CA SER A 198 -7.83 0.21 3.16
C SER A 198 -8.72 0.32 4.43
N VAL A 199 -9.82 -0.43 4.51
CA VAL A 199 -10.74 -0.39 5.65
C VAL A 199 -10.20 -1.24 6.80
N TYR A 200 -9.95 -0.63 7.95
CA TYR A 200 -9.30 -1.27 9.09
C TYR A 200 -9.98 -2.57 9.55
N LEU A 201 -11.31 -2.61 9.59
CA LEU A 201 -12.05 -3.83 10.00
C LEU A 201 -11.82 -4.99 9.03
N LEU A 202 -11.84 -4.73 7.72
CA LEU A 202 -11.57 -5.75 6.71
C LEU A 202 -10.12 -6.24 6.81
N GLN A 203 -9.17 -5.31 6.93
CA GLN A 203 -7.76 -5.65 7.11
C GLN A 203 -7.52 -6.49 8.37
N LYS A 204 -8.18 -6.15 9.48
CA LYS A 204 -8.07 -6.90 10.73
C LYS A 204 -8.62 -8.32 10.60
N ALA A 205 -9.71 -8.51 9.84
CA ALA A 205 -10.25 -9.83 9.54
C ALA A 205 -9.32 -10.65 8.62
N LEU A 206 -8.68 -10.02 7.64
CA LEU A 206 -7.75 -10.68 6.71
C LEU A 206 -6.35 -10.90 7.29
N MET A 207 -5.99 -10.21 8.38
CA MET A 207 -4.65 -10.24 8.97
C MET A 207 -4.05 -11.64 9.17
N PRO A 208 -4.78 -12.68 9.65
CA PRO A 208 -4.20 -14.01 9.78
C PRO A 208 -3.71 -14.60 8.45
N VAL A 209 -4.48 -14.38 7.38
CA VAL A 209 -4.19 -14.84 6.03
C VAL A 209 -3.02 -14.05 5.43
N LEU A 210 -2.98 -12.72 5.64
CA LEU A 210 -1.86 -11.89 5.20
C LEU A 210 -0.54 -12.29 5.89
N LEU A 211 -0.58 -12.53 7.20
CA LEU A 211 0.59 -12.98 7.95
C LEU A 211 1.07 -14.36 7.49
N GLN A 212 0.16 -15.25 7.11
CA GLN A 212 0.50 -16.55 6.54
C GLN A 212 1.13 -16.40 5.14
N GLY A 213 0.56 -15.57 4.28
CA GLY A 213 1.10 -15.29 2.94
C GLY A 213 2.49 -14.67 2.98
N GLN A 214 2.70 -13.68 3.85
CA GLN A 214 4.03 -13.12 4.11
C GLN A 214 5.01 -14.18 4.62
N ALA A 215 4.60 -15.02 5.57
CA ALA A 215 5.44 -16.08 6.11
C ALA A 215 5.88 -17.05 5.00
N ARG A 216 4.94 -17.45 4.13
CA ARG A 216 5.18 -18.29 2.95
C ARG A 216 6.22 -17.67 2.02
N LEU A 217 6.07 -16.39 1.67
CA LEU A 217 7.01 -15.69 0.79
C LEU A 217 8.43 -15.65 1.38
N VAL A 218 8.56 -15.44 2.69
CA VAL A 218 9.87 -15.41 3.37
C VAL A 218 10.47 -16.81 3.49
N GLU A 219 9.69 -17.81 3.91
CA GLU A 219 10.18 -19.15 4.23
C GLU A 219 10.39 -20.03 3.00
N GLU A 220 9.44 -20.02 2.07
CA GLU A 220 9.46 -20.90 0.88
C GLU A 220 10.17 -20.22 -0.31
N CYS A 221 10.05 -18.90 -0.43
CA CYS A 221 10.57 -18.15 -1.58
C CYS A 221 11.79 -17.28 -1.27
N ASN A 222 12.34 -17.34 -0.04
CA ASN A 222 13.48 -16.51 0.40
C ASN A 222 13.22 -15.00 0.21
N GLY A 223 11.96 -14.59 0.40
CA GLY A 223 11.51 -13.21 0.27
C GLY A 223 12.14 -12.29 1.32
N ARG A 224 12.46 -11.07 0.88
CA ARG A 224 13.06 -10.01 1.69
C ARG A 224 12.07 -8.86 1.77
N ARG A 225 11.54 -8.63 2.97
CA ARG A 225 10.65 -7.50 3.25
C ARG A 225 11.47 -6.20 3.28
N ALA A 226 10.93 -5.12 2.75
CA ALA A 226 11.53 -3.80 2.82
C ALA A 226 10.49 -2.70 3.05
N LYS A 227 10.85 -1.69 3.86
CA LYS A 227 10.06 -0.46 4.03
C LYS A 227 10.62 0.65 3.15
N LEU A 228 9.78 1.19 2.27
CA LEU A 228 10.15 2.31 1.40
C LEU A 228 9.48 3.60 1.88
N LEU A 229 10.21 4.72 1.94
CA LEU A 229 9.64 6.03 2.29
C LEU A 229 9.35 6.84 1.02
N ALA A 230 8.07 7.04 0.74
CA ALA A 230 7.58 7.84 -0.39
C ALA A 230 7.71 9.36 -0.12
N CYS A 231 7.57 10.16 -1.18
CA CYS A 231 7.78 11.61 -1.11
C CYS A 231 6.75 12.41 -0.29
N ASP A 232 5.60 11.81 0.00
CA ASP A 232 4.57 12.36 0.88
C ASP A 232 4.71 11.90 2.34
N GLY A 233 5.81 11.19 2.67
CA GLY A 233 6.07 10.64 3.99
C GLY A 233 5.35 9.33 4.29
N ASN A 234 4.61 8.75 3.32
CA ASN A 234 4.04 7.44 3.50
C ASN A 234 5.13 6.35 3.47
N GLU A 235 4.97 5.37 4.35
CA GLU A 235 5.82 4.18 4.44
C GLU A 235 5.11 3.06 3.67
N ILE A 236 5.77 2.51 2.67
CA ILE A 236 5.22 1.49 1.77
C ILE A 236 5.87 0.14 2.11
N ASP A 237 5.02 -0.84 2.42
CA ASP A 237 5.43 -2.21 2.72
C ASP A 237 5.61 -3.01 1.43
N THR A 238 6.78 -3.62 1.28
CA THR A 238 7.17 -4.36 0.07
C THR A 238 7.82 -5.69 0.40
N MET A 239 7.73 -6.63 -0.53
CA MET A 239 8.37 -7.94 -0.46
C MET A 239 9.07 -8.23 -1.78
N PHE A 240 10.38 -8.44 -1.73
CA PHE A 240 11.20 -8.79 -2.87
C PHE A 240 11.65 -10.25 -2.83
N VAL A 241 11.43 -10.97 -3.92
CA VAL A 241 11.94 -12.33 -4.13
C VAL A 241 12.93 -12.29 -5.29
N ASP A 242 14.20 -12.56 -4.99
CA ASP A 242 15.29 -12.56 -5.98
C ASP A 242 15.48 -13.95 -6.57
N ARG A 243 15.30 -14.07 -7.89
CA ARG A 243 15.51 -15.31 -8.65
C ARG A 243 16.67 -15.23 -9.62
N ARG A 244 17.50 -14.18 -9.60
CA ARG A 244 18.67 -14.08 -10.48
C ARG A 244 19.70 -15.19 -10.28
N GLY A 245 19.71 -15.81 -9.10
CA GLY A 245 20.58 -16.94 -8.75
C GLY A 245 19.99 -18.33 -9.03
N THR A 246 18.79 -18.43 -9.61
CA THR A 246 18.20 -19.73 -10.00
C THR A 246 18.64 -20.13 -11.41
N ALA A 247 18.41 -21.39 -11.79
CA ALA A 247 18.69 -21.89 -13.14
C ALA A 247 17.75 -21.32 -14.21
N GLU A 248 16.64 -20.70 -13.81
CA GLU A 248 15.60 -20.20 -14.70
C GLU A 248 16.01 -18.84 -15.30
N PRO A 249 16.08 -18.68 -16.64
CA PRO A 249 16.46 -17.42 -17.27
C PRO A 249 15.49 -16.26 -16.97
N GLN A 250 14.23 -16.56 -16.65
CA GLN A 250 13.18 -15.62 -16.27
C GLN A 250 13.55 -14.82 -15.02
N GLY A 251 14.39 -15.38 -14.13
CA GLY A 251 14.82 -14.73 -12.90
C GLY A 251 15.57 -13.42 -13.11
N GLN A 252 16.13 -13.18 -14.31
CA GLN A 252 16.79 -11.92 -14.67
C GLN A 252 15.81 -10.76 -14.84
N LYS A 253 14.52 -11.05 -15.10
CA LYS A 253 13.47 -10.04 -15.18
C LYS A 253 12.77 -9.88 -13.83
N LEU A 254 12.45 -8.64 -13.50
CA LEU A 254 11.66 -8.29 -12.32
C LEU A 254 10.21 -8.04 -12.73
N VAL A 255 9.27 -8.69 -12.05
CA VAL A 255 7.84 -8.37 -12.15
C VAL A 255 7.42 -7.55 -10.93
N ILE A 256 7.06 -6.29 -11.13
CA ILE A 256 6.46 -5.45 -10.08
C ILE A 256 4.94 -5.67 -10.11
N CYS A 257 4.39 -6.14 -9.00
CA CYS A 257 3.00 -6.54 -8.88
C CYS A 257 2.14 -5.41 -8.29
N CYS A 258 1.25 -4.83 -9.11
CA CYS A 258 0.29 -3.80 -8.72
C CYS A 258 -1.08 -4.43 -8.47
N GLU A 259 -1.44 -4.52 -7.19
CA GLU A 259 -2.65 -5.21 -6.73
C GLU A 259 -3.96 -4.48 -7.06
N GLY A 260 -5.08 -5.17 -6.82
CA GLY A 260 -6.41 -4.61 -6.91
C GLY A 260 -6.83 -3.86 -5.65
N ASN A 261 -8.05 -3.32 -5.68
CA ASN A 261 -8.60 -2.51 -4.60
C ASN A 261 -8.88 -3.22 -3.27
N ALA A 262 -8.85 -4.55 -3.27
CA ALA A 262 -8.88 -5.42 -2.10
C ALA A 262 -7.71 -6.42 -2.10
N GLY A 263 -6.74 -6.21 -3.00
CA GLY A 263 -5.58 -7.08 -3.16
C GLY A 263 -4.46 -6.66 -2.21
N PHE A 264 -3.71 -7.65 -1.75
CA PHE A 264 -2.55 -7.50 -0.87
C PHE A 264 -1.43 -8.35 -1.45
N TYR A 265 -0.20 -7.85 -1.48
CA TYR A 265 0.90 -8.58 -2.13
C TYR A 265 1.12 -9.96 -1.47
N GLU A 266 0.78 -10.10 -0.19
CA GLU A 266 0.98 -11.32 0.59
C GLU A 266 0.22 -12.53 0.01
N VAL A 267 -0.92 -12.29 -0.65
CA VAL A 267 -1.82 -13.36 -1.14
C VAL A 267 -2.40 -13.08 -2.53
N GLY A 268 -1.99 -11.99 -3.17
CA GLY A 268 -2.54 -11.54 -4.44
C GLY A 268 -1.73 -11.99 -5.65
N CYS A 269 -1.55 -11.07 -6.60
CA CYS A 269 -0.98 -11.30 -7.92
C CYS A 269 0.52 -11.63 -7.93
N VAL A 270 1.21 -11.60 -6.78
CA VAL A 270 2.61 -12.02 -6.62
C VAL A 270 2.83 -13.51 -6.92
N SER A 271 1.84 -14.37 -6.66
CA SER A 271 1.98 -15.82 -6.85
C SER A 271 2.21 -16.22 -8.32
N THR A 272 1.47 -15.64 -9.25
CA THR A 272 1.53 -15.97 -10.69
C THR A 272 2.93 -15.76 -11.32
N PRO A 273 3.58 -14.59 -11.21
CA PRO A 273 4.93 -14.40 -11.75
C PRO A 273 5.99 -15.20 -10.99
N LEU A 274 5.77 -15.48 -9.69
CA LEU A 274 6.65 -16.38 -8.94
C LEU A 274 6.56 -17.81 -9.49
N GLU A 275 5.37 -18.35 -9.72
CA GLU A 275 5.20 -19.69 -10.31
C GLU A 275 5.80 -19.75 -11.73
N ALA A 276 5.74 -18.65 -12.47
CA ALA A 276 6.32 -18.52 -13.81
C ALA A 276 7.85 -18.31 -13.85
N GLY A 277 8.55 -18.31 -12.71
CA GLY A 277 10.01 -18.29 -12.68
C GLY A 277 10.67 -16.92 -12.48
N TYR A 278 9.91 -15.83 -12.42
CA TYR A 278 10.45 -14.47 -12.38
C TYR A 278 10.95 -14.02 -11.00
N SER A 279 11.86 -13.04 -10.97
CA SER A 279 12.04 -12.23 -9.75
C SER A 279 10.80 -11.35 -9.56
N VAL A 280 10.35 -11.15 -8.32
CA VAL A 280 9.08 -10.45 -8.06
C VAL A 280 9.24 -9.40 -6.95
N LEU A 281 8.64 -8.24 -7.16
CA LEU A 281 8.47 -7.19 -6.16
C LEU A 281 6.98 -6.94 -5.93
N GLY A 282 6.48 -7.42 -4.80
CA GLY A 282 5.15 -7.11 -4.29
C GLY A 282 5.18 -5.86 -3.41
N TRP A 283 4.11 -5.06 -3.45
CA TRP A 283 3.96 -3.87 -2.62
C TRP A 283 2.49 -3.66 -2.25
N ASN A 284 2.24 -3.02 -1.09
CA ASN A 284 0.89 -2.71 -0.63
C ASN A 284 0.57 -1.23 -0.85
N HIS A 285 -0.62 -0.95 -1.38
CA HIS A 285 -1.19 0.39 -1.52
C HIS A 285 -1.08 1.22 -0.22
N PRO A 286 -0.93 2.56 -0.27
CA PRO A 286 -1.12 3.42 0.88
C PRO A 286 -2.37 3.07 1.70
N GLY A 287 -2.19 2.78 2.99
CA GLY A 287 -3.25 2.38 3.91
C GLY A 287 -3.62 0.89 3.90
N PHE A 288 -2.88 0.04 3.18
CA PHE A 288 -3.08 -1.41 3.15
C PHE A 288 -2.02 -2.14 3.99
N ALA A 289 -2.49 -3.05 4.84
CA ALA A 289 -1.70 -3.89 5.73
C ALA A 289 -0.61 -3.10 6.48
N GLY A 290 0.66 -3.29 6.11
CA GLY A 290 1.78 -2.55 6.69
C GLY A 290 1.85 -1.09 6.25
N SER A 291 1.46 -0.77 5.01
CA SER A 291 1.62 0.56 4.43
C SER A 291 0.81 1.64 5.14
N THR A 292 1.43 2.81 5.36
CA THR A 292 0.76 3.96 5.98
C THR A 292 0.02 4.82 4.94
N GLY A 293 -0.69 5.85 5.39
CA GLY A 293 -1.42 6.75 4.51
C GLY A 293 -2.79 6.24 4.08
N VAL A 294 -3.26 6.75 2.95
CA VAL A 294 -4.57 6.44 2.36
C VAL A 294 -4.46 6.45 0.83
N PRO A 295 -5.25 5.65 0.11
CA PRO A 295 -5.08 5.42 -1.32
C PRO A 295 -5.76 6.52 -2.15
N PHE A 296 -5.30 7.77 -2.03
CA PHE A 296 -5.65 8.80 -3.01
C PHE A 296 -4.75 8.66 -4.25
N PRO A 297 -5.21 9.09 -5.43
CA PRO A 297 -4.44 8.97 -6.67
C PRO A 297 -3.00 9.49 -6.53
N GLN A 298 -2.81 10.62 -5.84
CA GLN A 298 -1.48 11.19 -5.64
C GLN A 298 -0.58 10.31 -4.76
N ASN A 299 -1.13 9.75 -3.67
CA ASN A 299 -0.39 8.85 -2.78
C ASN A 299 -0.01 7.55 -3.51
N GLU A 300 -0.92 7.02 -4.34
CA GLU A 300 -0.69 5.84 -5.17
C GLU A 300 0.48 6.03 -6.14
N ALA A 301 0.56 7.18 -6.81
CA ALA A 301 1.72 7.47 -7.66
C ALA A 301 3.01 7.68 -6.87
N ASN A 302 2.96 8.37 -5.74
CA ASN A 302 4.14 8.55 -4.88
C ASN A 302 4.69 7.20 -4.39
N ALA A 303 3.78 6.28 -4.05
CA ALA A 303 4.13 4.91 -3.67
C ALA A 303 4.75 4.16 -4.85
N MET A 304 4.15 4.22 -6.03
CA MET A 304 4.68 3.54 -7.21
C MET A 304 6.05 4.10 -7.64
N ASP A 305 6.26 5.41 -7.52
CA ASP A 305 7.55 6.07 -7.79
C ASP A 305 8.68 5.48 -6.95
N VAL A 306 8.49 5.45 -5.63
CA VAL A 306 9.53 4.90 -4.73
C VAL A 306 9.74 3.40 -4.95
N VAL A 307 8.70 2.63 -5.30
CA VAL A 307 8.80 1.20 -5.64
C VAL A 307 9.66 0.98 -6.89
N VAL A 308 9.43 1.76 -7.96
CA VAL A 308 10.23 1.67 -9.20
C VAL A 308 11.66 2.13 -8.95
N GLN A 309 11.86 3.22 -8.21
CA GLN A 309 13.19 3.71 -7.85
C GLN A 309 13.97 2.69 -7.02
N PHE A 310 13.30 2.01 -6.07
CA PHE A 310 13.90 0.95 -5.29
C PHE A 310 14.35 -0.22 -6.18
N ALA A 311 13.51 -0.65 -7.11
CA ALA A 311 13.83 -1.71 -8.07
C ALA A 311 15.09 -1.40 -8.90
N ILE A 312 15.23 -0.16 -9.36
CA ILE A 312 16.35 0.26 -10.21
C ILE A 312 17.61 0.51 -9.38
N HIS A 313 17.51 1.34 -8.35
CA HIS A 313 18.68 1.89 -7.68
C HIS A 313 19.19 1.02 -6.54
N ARG A 314 18.31 0.23 -5.90
CA ARG A 314 18.67 -0.63 -4.77
C ARG A 314 18.73 -2.10 -5.14
N LEU A 315 17.77 -2.60 -5.93
CA LEU A 315 17.77 -4.00 -6.38
C LEU A 315 18.62 -4.23 -7.64
N GLY A 316 18.89 -3.17 -8.41
CA GLY A 316 19.83 -3.19 -9.54
C GLY A 316 19.25 -3.76 -10.83
N PHE A 317 17.93 -3.78 -11.00
CA PHE A 317 17.31 -4.18 -12.27
C PHE A 317 17.37 -3.02 -13.27
N GLN A 318 17.69 -3.34 -14.53
CA GLN A 318 17.61 -2.35 -15.60
C GLN A 318 16.15 -2.08 -15.96
N PRO A 319 15.78 -0.85 -16.35
CA PRO A 319 14.39 -0.53 -16.71
C PRO A 319 13.78 -1.44 -17.78
N GLN A 320 14.59 -1.94 -18.71
CA GLN A 320 14.18 -2.87 -19.77
C GLN A 320 13.86 -4.30 -19.28
N ASP A 321 14.38 -4.67 -18.10
CA ASP A 321 14.16 -5.97 -17.47
C ASP A 321 13.05 -5.92 -16.41
N ILE A 322 12.36 -4.78 -16.29
CA ILE A 322 11.24 -4.58 -15.37
C ILE A 322 9.93 -4.71 -16.15
N VAL A 323 9.09 -5.64 -15.70
CA VAL A 323 7.72 -5.85 -16.15
C VAL A 323 6.78 -5.36 -15.07
N ILE A 324 5.77 -4.57 -15.43
CA ILE A 324 4.71 -4.18 -14.49
C ILE A 324 3.49 -5.05 -14.72
N TYR A 325 3.14 -5.84 -13.72
CA TYR A 325 1.95 -6.70 -13.74
C TYR A 325 0.87 -6.05 -12.88
N ALA A 326 -0.32 -5.89 -13.43
CA ALA A 326 -1.36 -5.07 -12.84
C ALA A 326 -2.69 -5.80 -12.78
N TRP A 327 -3.35 -5.74 -11.62
CA TRP A 327 -4.67 -6.30 -11.40
C TRP A 327 -5.69 -5.20 -11.16
N SER A 328 -6.74 -5.15 -11.99
CA SER A 328 -7.88 -4.23 -11.83
C SER A 328 -7.42 -2.77 -11.62
N ILE A 329 -7.76 -2.14 -10.50
CA ILE A 329 -7.38 -0.75 -10.17
C ILE A 329 -5.85 -0.51 -10.17
N GLY A 330 -5.04 -1.55 -9.93
CA GLY A 330 -3.58 -1.51 -10.05
C GLY A 330 -3.10 -1.11 -11.45
N GLY A 331 -3.96 -1.15 -12.46
CA GLY A 331 -3.69 -0.57 -13.79
C GLY A 331 -3.34 0.92 -13.72
N PHE A 332 -3.89 1.66 -12.75
CA PHE A 332 -3.55 3.07 -12.54
C PHE A 332 -2.08 3.26 -12.19
N THR A 333 -1.57 2.55 -11.18
CA THR A 333 -0.16 2.64 -10.76
C THR A 333 0.76 2.03 -11.82
N ALA A 334 0.32 0.97 -12.49
CA ALA A 334 1.12 0.36 -13.53
C ALA A 334 1.37 1.29 -14.73
N THR A 335 0.34 2.02 -15.14
CA THR A 335 0.46 2.97 -16.24
C THR A 335 1.19 4.23 -15.84
N TRP A 336 1.06 4.65 -14.59
CA TRP A 336 1.95 5.65 -14.02
C TRP A 336 3.42 5.21 -14.17
N ALA A 337 3.78 4.01 -13.70
CA ALA A 337 5.16 3.51 -13.80
C ALA A 337 5.65 3.42 -15.25
N ALA A 338 4.79 2.93 -16.14
CA ALA A 338 5.08 2.84 -17.56
C ALA A 338 5.32 4.22 -18.21
N MET A 339 4.79 5.33 -17.69
CA MET A 339 5.03 6.65 -18.26
C MET A 339 6.47 7.12 -18.08
N PHE A 340 7.16 6.72 -17.00
CA PHE A 340 8.40 7.41 -16.60
C PHE A 340 9.70 6.81 -17.14
N GLN A 341 9.81 5.52 -17.46
CA GLN A 341 11.11 4.94 -17.91
C GLN A 341 11.03 3.74 -18.87
N GLY A 342 12.00 3.62 -19.79
CA GLY A 342 12.26 2.42 -20.61
C GLY A 342 11.21 2.09 -21.70
N PRO A 343 11.45 1.08 -22.55
CA PRO A 343 10.42 0.56 -23.48
C PRO A 343 9.17 0.09 -22.73
N VAL A 344 7.98 0.34 -23.29
CA VAL A 344 6.71 -0.05 -22.66
C VAL A 344 6.03 -1.13 -23.49
N LEU A 345 5.75 -2.27 -22.85
CA LEU A 345 4.84 -3.28 -23.36
C LEU A 345 3.56 -3.26 -22.53
N LEU A 346 2.48 -2.74 -23.10
CA LEU A 346 1.15 -2.77 -22.48
C LEU A 346 0.35 -3.94 -23.05
N ILE A 347 0.14 -4.97 -22.22
CA ILE A 347 -0.74 -6.09 -22.56
C ILE A 347 -2.13 -5.78 -22.01
N ARG A 348 -3.13 -5.67 -22.89
CA ARG A 348 -4.54 -5.49 -22.51
C ARG A 348 -5.38 -6.62 -23.09
N ARG A 349 -6.47 -6.97 -22.40
CA ARG A 349 -7.48 -7.87 -22.98
C ARG A 349 -8.15 -7.16 -24.16
N THR A 350 -8.13 -7.80 -25.32
CA THR A 350 -8.76 -7.27 -26.55
C THR A 350 -10.28 -7.21 -26.41
N LYS A 351 -10.87 -8.28 -25.85
CA LYS A 351 -12.28 -8.37 -25.48
C LYS A 351 -12.38 -8.26 -23.96
N ASP A 352 -12.74 -7.08 -23.48
CA ASP A 352 -12.94 -6.83 -22.04
C ASP A 352 -14.41 -6.49 -21.80
N GLU A 353 -15.06 -7.26 -20.94
CA GLU A 353 -16.48 -7.17 -20.61
C GLU A 353 -16.81 -6.09 -19.57
N ILE A 354 -15.81 -5.55 -18.86
CA ILE A 354 -16.00 -4.66 -17.71
C ILE A 354 -15.78 -3.20 -18.08
N ILE A 355 -14.75 -2.88 -18.88
CA ILE A 355 -14.36 -1.50 -19.19
C ILE A 355 -14.75 -1.03 -20.60
N THR A 356 -15.63 -1.77 -21.26
CA THR A 356 -16.19 -1.48 -22.59
C THR A 356 -17.55 -0.79 -22.41
N THR A 357 -17.69 0.45 -22.87
CA THR A 357 -18.84 1.31 -22.50
C THR A 357 -20.04 1.26 -23.44
N THR A 358 -19.99 0.49 -24.52
CA THR A 358 -21.07 0.42 -25.52
C THR A 358 -21.63 -1.00 -25.63
N VAL A 359 -21.15 -1.77 -26.59
CA VAL A 359 -21.63 -3.13 -26.91
C VAL A 359 -20.47 -4.09 -26.66
N PRO A 360 -20.71 -5.32 -26.17
CA PRO A 360 -19.69 -6.37 -26.18
C PRO A 360 -19.04 -6.42 -27.57
N GLU A 361 -17.71 -6.48 -27.61
CA GLU A 361 -16.88 -6.48 -28.83
C GLU A 361 -16.61 -5.13 -29.52
N ASP A 362 -17.16 -4.01 -29.04
CA ASP A 362 -16.69 -2.68 -29.48
C ASP A 362 -15.36 -2.32 -28.80
N ILE A 363 -14.27 -2.79 -29.40
CA ILE A 363 -12.89 -2.56 -28.95
C ILE A 363 -12.60 -1.07 -28.75
N MET A 364 -13.27 -0.16 -29.49
CA MET A 364 -13.03 1.28 -29.38
C MET A 364 -13.49 1.84 -28.03
N SER A 365 -14.56 1.28 -27.49
CA SER A 365 -15.13 1.69 -26.21
C SER A 365 -14.37 1.13 -25.00
N ASN A 366 -13.37 0.28 -25.22
CA ASN A 366 -12.49 -0.23 -24.17
C ASN A 366 -11.65 0.92 -23.59
N ARG A 367 -11.89 1.27 -22.33
CA ARG A 367 -11.19 2.37 -21.63
C ARG A 367 -9.68 2.18 -21.51
N GLY A 368 -9.15 0.98 -21.74
CA GLY A 368 -7.72 0.75 -21.88
C GLY A 368 -7.09 1.50 -23.06
N ASN A 369 -7.88 1.86 -24.09
CA ASN A 369 -7.40 2.68 -25.21
C ASN A 369 -7.10 4.12 -24.77
N ASP A 370 -7.96 4.71 -23.93
CA ASP A 370 -7.74 6.06 -23.39
C ASP A 370 -6.42 6.11 -22.61
N LEU A 371 -6.10 5.02 -21.91
CA LEU A 371 -4.88 4.87 -21.14
C LEU A 371 -3.64 4.77 -22.03
N LEU A 372 -3.70 3.97 -23.09
CA LEU A 372 -2.64 3.89 -24.10
C LEU A 372 -2.41 5.25 -24.77
N LEU A 373 -3.49 5.95 -25.14
CA LEU A 373 -3.40 7.27 -25.76
C LEU A 373 -2.73 8.29 -24.83
N LYS A 374 -3.14 8.34 -23.55
CA LYS A 374 -2.52 9.23 -22.56
C LYS A 374 -1.04 8.90 -22.35
N LEU A 375 -0.67 7.62 -22.32
CA LEU A 375 0.72 7.19 -22.21
C LEU A 375 1.55 7.67 -23.42
N LEU A 376 1.03 7.47 -24.64
CA LEU A 376 1.70 7.92 -25.86
C LEU A 376 1.79 9.44 -25.94
N GLN A 377 0.72 10.17 -25.57
CA GLN A 377 0.71 11.63 -25.53
C GLN A 377 1.75 12.18 -24.58
N PHE A 378 1.89 11.55 -23.41
CA PHE A 378 2.87 11.98 -22.42
C PHE A 378 4.32 11.71 -22.86
N ARG A 379 4.59 10.52 -23.40
CA ARG A 379 5.95 10.11 -23.79
C ARG A 379 6.42 10.67 -25.12
N TYR A 380 5.50 10.81 -26.07
CA TYR A 380 5.79 11.25 -27.43
C TYR A 380 4.92 12.46 -27.81
N PRO A 381 4.98 13.57 -27.05
CA PRO A 381 4.09 14.72 -27.25
C PRO A 381 4.25 15.37 -28.64
N ARG A 382 5.44 15.24 -29.25
CA ARG A 382 5.70 15.73 -30.61
C ARG A 382 5.15 14.82 -31.72
N VAL A 383 4.92 13.53 -31.43
CA VAL A 383 4.37 12.55 -32.37
C VAL A 383 2.85 12.47 -32.24
N MET A 384 2.34 12.56 -31.02
CA MET A 384 0.91 12.48 -30.70
C MET A 384 0.17 13.82 -30.88
N VAL A 385 0.43 14.50 -32.01
CA VAL A 385 -0.39 15.60 -32.54
C VAL A 385 -1.66 15.03 -33.20
N GLU A 386 -2.52 15.87 -33.77
CA GLU A 386 -3.86 15.47 -34.27
C GLU A 386 -3.84 14.27 -35.22
N GLU A 387 -2.86 14.22 -36.13
CA GLU A 387 -2.65 13.09 -37.06
C GLU A 387 -2.17 11.81 -36.34
N GLY A 388 -1.25 11.94 -35.39
CA GLY A 388 -0.75 10.82 -34.58
C GLY A 388 -1.83 10.23 -33.67
N LEU A 389 -2.73 11.08 -33.15
CA LEU A 389 -3.88 10.65 -32.36
C LEU A 389 -4.85 9.82 -33.22
N ARG A 390 -5.22 10.34 -34.41
CA ARG A 390 -6.07 9.64 -35.38
C ARG A 390 -5.43 8.32 -35.85
N ALA A 391 -4.12 8.30 -36.06
CA ALA A 391 -3.38 7.12 -36.50
C ALA A 391 -3.30 6.04 -35.40
N SER A 392 -3.08 6.40 -34.14
CA SER A 392 -3.06 5.47 -33.00
C SER A 392 -4.44 4.84 -32.76
N ILE A 393 -5.50 5.64 -32.87
CA ILE A 393 -6.89 5.17 -32.83
C ILE A 393 -7.18 4.22 -34.01
N ARG A 394 -6.66 4.50 -35.21
CA ARG A 394 -6.80 3.61 -36.38
C ARG A 394 -5.93 2.35 -36.30
N LYS A 395 -4.69 2.41 -35.80
CA LYS A 395 -3.79 1.23 -35.69
C LYS A 395 -4.16 0.29 -34.55
N GLY A 396 -4.91 0.75 -33.55
CA GLY A 396 -5.65 -0.13 -32.64
C GLY A 396 -6.56 -1.13 -33.36
N LYS A 397 -6.91 -0.87 -34.64
CA LYS A 397 -7.66 -1.80 -35.52
C LYS A 397 -6.78 -2.78 -36.31
N LYS A 398 -5.46 -2.57 -36.42
CA LYS A 398 -4.57 -3.30 -37.37
C LYS A 398 -3.51 -4.19 -36.73
N LEU A 399 -3.35 -4.19 -35.40
CA LEU A 399 -2.44 -5.09 -34.68
C LEU A 399 -3.06 -6.48 -34.40
N LEU A 400 -3.96 -6.92 -35.29
CA LEU A 400 -4.59 -8.23 -35.25
C LEU A 400 -3.94 -9.10 -36.34
N PRO A 401 -3.48 -10.33 -36.03
CA PRO A 401 -3.61 -11.41 -37.01
C PRO A 401 -5.07 -11.69 -37.34
#